data_AF-A0A970DRM8-F1
#
_entry.id   AF-A0A970DRM8-F1
#
_cell.length_a   1.000
_cell.length_b   1.000
_cell.length_c   1.000
_cell.angle_alpha   90.00
_cell.angle_beta   90.00
_cell.angle_gamma   90.00
#
_symmetry.space_group_name_H-M   'P 1'
#
loop_
_entity.id
_entity.type
_entity.pdbx_description
1 polymer ?
#
loop_
_entity_poly.entity_id
_entity_poly.type
_entity_poly.pdbx_seq_one_letter_code
_entity_poly.pdbx_strand_id
1 'polypeptide(L)'
;MYCFTYASSYDCVFNELILWSDISSEHPIVAKTLAQLSGKELSKDIEDKLASYNRDFSEFKEKVIQTREQLVYNQYYRNDVGGELRKLISEFLIMDENFLMFIDELKKVAPEDKIWQTLMGHFTEEQTFMKKLFEDLKLQVD
;
A
#
# COMPACT_ATOMS: atom_id res chain seq x y z
N MET A 1 -6.62 -13.65 -12.22
CA MET A 1 -6.26 -14.70 -11.25
C MET A 1 -5.40 -14.00 -10.21
N TYR A 2 -5.85 -13.97 -8.95
CA TYR A 2 -5.14 -13.30 -7.85
C TYR A 2 -3.87 -14.08 -7.48
N CYS A 3 -2.79 -13.39 -7.19
CA CYS A 3 -1.53 -13.98 -6.71
C CYS A 3 -1.61 -14.12 -5.20
N PHE A 4 -2.30 -15.16 -4.71
CA PHE A 4 -2.47 -15.34 -3.26
C PHE A 4 -1.17 -15.69 -2.53
N THR A 5 -0.22 -16.37 -3.21
CA THR A 5 1.10 -16.77 -2.65
C THR A 5 2.16 -17.08 -3.73
N TYR A 6 1.78 -17.24 -5.00
CA TYR A 6 2.68 -17.65 -6.07
C TYR A 6 2.55 -16.74 -7.30
N ALA A 7 3.67 -16.25 -7.80
CA ALA A 7 3.72 -15.43 -9.02
C ALA A 7 3.48 -16.32 -10.25
N SER A 8 2.22 -16.43 -10.70
CA SER A 8 1.91 -17.16 -11.94
C SER A 8 2.41 -16.45 -13.21
N SER A 9 2.69 -15.15 -13.11
CA SER A 9 3.29 -14.31 -14.15
C SER A 9 3.68 -12.94 -13.57
N TYR A 10 4.54 -12.18 -14.25
CA TYR A 10 4.83 -10.78 -13.90
C TYR A 10 3.57 -9.91 -13.87
N ASP A 11 2.64 -10.16 -14.79
CA ASP A 11 1.35 -9.46 -14.85
C ASP A 11 0.52 -9.64 -13.58
N CYS A 12 0.63 -10.81 -12.94
CA CYS A 12 -0.02 -11.08 -11.68
C CYS A 12 0.56 -10.20 -10.55
N VAL A 13 1.89 -10.06 -10.50
CA VAL A 13 2.57 -9.20 -9.51
C VAL A 13 2.22 -7.72 -9.71
N PHE A 14 2.15 -7.25 -10.96
CA PHE A 14 1.68 -5.90 -11.27
C PHE A 14 0.25 -5.66 -10.76
N ASN A 15 -0.65 -6.63 -10.97
CA ASN A 15 -2.04 -6.48 -10.51
C ASN A 15 -2.12 -6.44 -8.97
N GLU A 16 -1.32 -7.22 -8.25
CA GLU A 16 -1.25 -7.13 -6.78
C GLU A 16 -0.70 -5.76 -6.34
N LEU A 17 0.38 -5.26 -6.95
CA LEU A 17 0.90 -3.93 -6.65
C LEU A 17 -0.16 -2.84 -6.87
N ILE A 18 -0.90 -2.89 -7.98
CA ILE A 18 -1.98 -1.93 -8.25
C ILE A 18 -3.08 -2.05 -7.19
N LEU A 19 -3.55 -3.26 -6.90
CA LEU A 19 -4.62 -3.51 -5.94
C LEU A 19 -4.25 -3.00 -4.54
N TRP A 20 -3.08 -3.39 -4.04
CA TRP A 20 -2.67 -3.06 -2.68
C TRP A 20 -2.31 -1.59 -2.53
N SER A 21 -1.76 -0.96 -3.56
CA SER A 21 -1.56 0.50 -3.55
C SER A 21 -2.89 1.25 -3.54
N ASP A 22 -3.93 0.72 -4.20
CA ASP A 22 -5.27 1.31 -4.17
C ASP A 22 -5.87 1.22 -2.76
N ILE A 23 -5.88 0.02 -2.18
CA ILE A 23 -6.38 -0.24 -0.82
C ILE A 23 -5.63 0.63 0.20
N SER A 24 -4.30 0.66 0.13
CA SER A 24 -3.48 1.48 1.04
C SER A 24 -3.71 2.97 0.86
N SER A 25 -4.07 3.45 -0.34
CA SER A 25 -4.42 4.86 -0.55
C SER A 25 -5.76 5.25 0.07
N GLU A 26 -6.70 4.30 0.22
CA GLU A 26 -8.00 4.53 0.83
C GLU A 26 -7.95 4.55 2.37
N HIS A 27 -7.04 3.80 2.99
CA HIS A 27 -6.93 3.74 4.47
C HIS A 27 -6.83 5.13 5.13
N PRO A 28 -6.00 6.08 4.65
CA PRO A 28 -5.95 7.43 5.21
C PRO A 28 -7.25 8.22 5.06
N ILE A 29 -7.97 8.05 3.94
CA ILE A 29 -9.26 8.70 3.71
C ILE A 29 -10.27 8.18 4.73
N VAL A 30 -10.37 6.86 4.86
CA VAL A 30 -11.29 6.21 5.80
C VAL A 30 -11.00 6.61 7.24
N ALA A 31 -9.73 6.66 7.66
CA ALA A 31 -9.33 7.14 8.98
C ALA A 31 -9.80 8.59 9.23
N LYS A 32 -9.54 9.48 8.27
CA LYS A 32 -9.93 10.90 8.36
C LYS A 32 -11.44 11.06 8.44
N THR A 33 -12.18 10.37 7.56
CA THR A 33 -13.64 10.42 7.53
C THR A 33 -14.24 9.88 8.82
N LEU A 34 -13.75 8.74 9.33
CA LEU A 34 -14.25 8.18 10.59
C LEU A 34 -13.98 9.12 11.78
N ALA A 35 -12.79 9.74 11.83
CA ALA A 35 -12.46 10.71 12.85
C ALA A 35 -13.46 11.89 12.85
N GLN A 36 -13.70 12.47 11.66
CA GLN A 36 -14.65 13.57 11.48
C GLN A 36 -16.08 13.20 11.90
N LEU A 37 -16.58 12.04 11.42
CA LEU A 37 -17.93 11.57 11.75
C LEU A 37 -18.11 11.24 13.23
N SER A 38 -17.02 10.86 13.90
CA SER A 38 -17.03 10.54 15.33
C SER A 38 -16.69 11.73 16.23
N GLY A 39 -16.56 12.94 15.67
CA GLY A 39 -16.18 14.15 16.41
C GLY A 39 -14.78 14.09 17.04
N LYS A 40 -13.86 13.29 16.47
CA LYS A 40 -12.47 13.22 16.92
C LYS A 40 -11.65 14.29 16.22
N GLU A 41 -11.09 15.22 16.99
CA GLU A 41 -10.17 16.22 16.47
C GLU A 41 -8.80 15.57 16.24
N LEU A 42 -8.40 15.47 14.97
CA LEU A 42 -7.06 15.08 14.59
C LEU A 42 -6.15 16.31 14.67
N SER A 43 -4.91 16.13 15.14
CA SER A 43 -3.92 17.20 15.06
C SER A 43 -3.58 17.49 13.59
N LYS A 44 -3.16 18.72 13.30
CA LYS A 44 -2.77 19.11 11.94
C LYS A 44 -1.67 18.22 11.35
N ASP A 45 -0.71 17.80 12.19
CA ASP A 45 0.35 16.85 11.80
C ASP A 45 -0.22 15.51 11.32
N ILE A 46 -1.20 14.95 12.05
CA ILE A 46 -1.86 13.69 11.69
C ILE A 46 -2.66 13.85 10.39
N GLU A 47 -3.40 14.96 10.25
CA GLU A 47 -4.16 15.23 9.02
C GLU A 47 -3.25 15.36 7.79
N ASP A 48 -2.11 16.03 7.94
CA ASP A 48 -1.15 16.23 6.86
C ASP A 48 -0.43 14.92 6.50
N LYS A 49 -0.08 14.08 7.48
CA LYS A 49 0.44 12.73 7.24
C LYS A 49 -0.57 11.84 6.52
N LEU A 50 -1.84 11.83 6.94
CA LEU A 50 -2.92 11.09 6.26
C LEU A 50 -3.04 11.52 4.79
N ALA A 51 -3.02 12.83 4.53
CA ALA A 51 -3.05 13.35 3.17
C ALA A 51 -1.81 12.94 2.34
N SER A 52 -0.62 12.94 2.94
CA SER A 52 0.60 12.47 2.27
C SER A 52 0.49 10.99 1.90
N TYR A 53 0.16 10.11 2.86
CA TYR A 53 0.06 8.67 2.56
C TYR A 53 -0.97 8.36 1.47
N ASN A 54 -2.13 9.02 1.47
CA ASN A 54 -3.12 8.86 0.40
C ASN A 54 -2.52 9.23 -0.97
N ARG A 55 -1.88 10.40 -1.06
CA ARG A 55 -1.24 10.85 -2.30
C ARG A 55 -0.11 9.92 -2.72
N ASP A 56 0.78 9.57 -1.80
CA ASP A 56 2.00 8.83 -2.11
C ASP A 56 1.65 7.41 -2.60
N PHE A 57 0.68 6.72 -1.99
CA PHE A 57 0.18 5.42 -2.50
C PHE A 57 -0.56 5.56 -3.84
N SER A 58 -1.32 6.64 -4.05
CA SER A 58 -1.98 6.90 -5.33
C SER A 58 -0.98 7.14 -6.46
N GLU A 59 0.04 7.96 -6.20
CA GLU A 59 1.13 8.22 -7.15
C GLU A 59 1.93 6.96 -7.44
N PHE A 60 2.17 6.12 -6.42
CA PHE A 60 2.82 4.83 -6.61
C PHE A 60 1.98 3.88 -7.46
N LYS A 61 0.65 3.81 -7.27
CA LYS A 61 -0.26 3.04 -8.14
C LYS A 61 -0.12 3.47 -9.61
N GLU A 62 -0.16 4.77 -9.87
CA GLU A 62 0.01 5.32 -11.23
C GLU A 62 1.37 4.96 -11.82
N LYS A 63 2.44 5.04 -11.01
CA LYS A 63 3.79 4.60 -11.41
C LYS A 63 3.79 3.13 -11.83
N VAL A 64 3.18 2.24 -11.06
CA VAL A 64 3.10 0.81 -11.37
C VAL A 64 2.37 0.57 -12.69
N ILE A 65 1.25 1.27 -12.93
CA ILE A 65 0.48 1.19 -14.18
C ILE A 65 1.36 1.62 -15.37
N GLN A 66 2.02 2.77 -15.25
CA GLN A 66 2.89 3.31 -16.30
C GLN A 66 4.08 2.39 -16.59
N THR A 67 4.73 1.85 -15.56
CA THR A 67 5.83 0.88 -15.73
C THR A 67 5.34 -0.39 -16.44
N ARG A 68 4.17 -0.92 -16.06
CA ARG A 68 3.57 -2.08 -16.74
C ARG A 68 3.34 -1.79 -18.22
N GLU A 69 2.73 -0.66 -18.55
CA GLU A 69 2.48 -0.27 -19.95
C GLU A 69 3.78 -0.15 -20.75
N GLN A 70 4.79 0.52 -20.19
CA GLN A 70 6.10 0.64 -20.84
C GLN A 70 6.74 -0.70 -21.15
N LEU A 71 6.70 -1.64 -20.20
CA LEU A 71 7.32 -2.97 -20.34
C LEU A 71 6.54 -3.90 -21.30
N VAL A 72 5.21 -3.78 -21.34
CA VAL A 72 4.35 -4.59 -22.23
C VAL A 72 4.48 -4.13 -23.69
N TYR A 73 4.46 -2.82 -23.93
CA TYR A 73 4.40 -2.25 -25.28
C TYR A 73 5.77 -1.92 -25.89
N ASN A 74 6.84 -1.87 -25.10
CA ASN A 74 8.18 -1.60 -25.60
C ASN A 74 9.07 -2.85 -25.64
N GLN A 75 9.27 -3.37 -26.85
CA GLN A 75 10.07 -4.57 -27.12
C GLN A 75 11.53 -4.45 -26.64
N TYR A 76 12.05 -3.23 -26.52
CA TYR A 76 13.42 -2.96 -26.09
C TYR A 76 13.65 -3.22 -24.59
N TYR A 77 12.61 -3.09 -23.76
CA TYR A 77 12.69 -3.19 -22.30
C TYR A 77 12.17 -4.52 -21.73
N ARG A 78 11.70 -5.44 -22.59
CA ARG A 78 11.21 -6.77 -22.17
C ARG A 78 12.25 -7.62 -21.42
N ASN A 79 13.54 -7.30 -21.57
CA ASN A 79 14.61 -8.09 -20.96
C ASN A 79 14.86 -7.78 -19.47
N ASP A 80 14.24 -6.74 -18.88
CA ASP A 80 14.46 -6.35 -17.48
C ASP A 80 13.17 -6.19 -16.65
N VAL A 81 12.10 -6.90 -17.03
CA VAL A 81 10.80 -6.82 -16.34
C VAL A 81 10.92 -7.22 -14.86
N GLY A 82 11.71 -8.25 -14.57
CA GLY A 82 11.91 -8.72 -13.20
C GLY A 82 12.71 -7.73 -12.34
N GLY A 83 13.73 -7.09 -12.90
CA GLY A 83 14.48 -6.04 -12.22
C GLY A 83 13.62 -4.84 -11.84
N GLU A 84 12.79 -4.35 -12.77
CA GLU A 84 11.86 -3.25 -12.50
C GLU A 84 10.78 -3.63 -11.47
N LEU A 85 10.23 -4.84 -11.55
CA LEU A 85 9.27 -5.34 -10.56
C LEU A 85 9.89 -5.41 -9.15
N ARG A 86 11.13 -5.91 -9.01
CA ARG A 86 11.81 -5.93 -7.70
C ARG A 86 12.01 -4.54 -7.12
N LYS A 87 12.26 -3.53 -7.96
CA LYS A 87 12.37 -2.13 -7.53
C LYS A 87 11.03 -1.62 -7.01
N LEU A 88 9.95 -1.81 -7.78
CA LEU A 88 8.60 -1.42 -7.38
C LEU A 88 8.17 -2.10 -6.08
N ILE A 89 8.40 -3.41 -5.94
CA ILE A 89 8.08 -4.13 -4.70
C ILE A 89 8.87 -3.55 -3.51
N SER A 90 10.16 -3.25 -3.70
CA SER A 90 10.99 -2.71 -2.62
C SER A 90 10.53 -1.31 -2.18
N GLU A 91 10.14 -0.47 -3.14
CA GLU A 91 9.57 0.85 -2.87
C GLU A 91 8.23 0.76 -2.13
N PHE A 92 7.33 -0.13 -2.58
CA PHE A 92 6.07 -0.39 -1.90
C PHE A 92 6.27 -0.85 -0.45
N LEU A 93 7.18 -1.80 -0.21
CA LEU A 93 7.48 -2.32 1.12
C LEU A 93 8.01 -1.23 2.08
N ILE A 94 8.82 -0.29 1.58
CA ILE A 94 9.31 0.84 2.37
C ILE A 94 8.16 1.78 2.73
N MET A 95 7.27 2.08 1.76
CA MET A 95 6.10 2.93 2.00
C MET A 95 5.14 2.29 3.01
N ASP A 96 4.88 0.99 2.87
CA ASP A 96 4.05 0.21 3.79
C ASP A 96 4.62 0.21 5.21
N GLU A 97 5.92 -0.03 5.37
CA GLU A 97 6.56 -0.01 6.69
C GLU A 97 6.43 1.35 7.39
N ASN A 98 6.57 2.45 6.64
CA ASN A 98 6.32 3.78 7.17
C ASN A 98 4.86 3.97 7.58
N PHE A 99 3.92 3.47 6.77
CA PHE A 99 2.50 3.58 7.08
C PHE A 99 2.09 2.72 8.28
N LEU A 100 2.64 1.52 8.45
CA LEU A 100 2.47 0.68 9.64
C LEU A 100 2.91 1.40 10.92
N MET A 101 4.07 2.05 10.91
CA MET A 101 4.52 2.88 12.04
C MET A 101 3.53 4.02 12.32
N PHE A 102 2.99 4.64 11.28
CA PHE A 102 1.99 5.69 11.42
C PHE A 102 0.64 5.19 11.95
N ILE A 103 0.21 3.98 11.60
CA ILE A 103 -1.00 3.36 12.17
C ILE A 103 -0.88 3.24 13.70
N ASP A 104 0.31 2.94 14.23
CA ASP A 104 0.54 2.93 15.67
C ASP A 104 0.50 4.33 16.31
N GLU A 105 0.79 5.39 15.55
CA GLU A 105 0.48 6.76 15.98
C GLU A 105 -1.02 7.02 16.00
N LEU A 106 -1.74 6.59 14.95
CA LEU A 106 -3.21 6.74 14.86
C LEU A 106 -3.93 6.02 16.01
N LYS A 107 -3.48 4.83 16.43
CA LYS A 107 -4.05 4.14 17.61
C LYS A 107 -4.02 4.97 18.88
N LYS A 108 -3.04 5.88 19.03
CA LYS A 108 -2.90 6.75 20.22
C LYS A 108 -3.87 7.93 20.22
N VAL A 109 -4.52 8.24 19.10
CA VAL A 109 -5.50 9.35 19.00
C VAL A 109 -6.72 9.09 19.88
N ALA A 110 -7.22 7.86 19.89
CA ALA A 110 -8.39 7.47 20.67
C ALA A 110 -8.20 6.06 21.24
N PRO A 111 -7.36 5.89 22.27
CA PRO A 111 -6.97 4.57 22.80
C PRO A 111 -8.17 3.77 23.34
N GLU A 112 -9.16 4.45 23.91
CA GLU A 112 -10.35 3.82 24.51
C GLU A 112 -11.51 3.61 23.53
N ASP A 113 -11.43 4.17 22.31
CA ASP A 113 -12.50 4.06 21.32
C ASP A 113 -12.40 2.73 20.56
N LYS A 114 -13.31 1.81 20.88
CA LYS A 114 -13.32 0.46 20.29
C LYS A 114 -13.49 0.46 18.77
N ILE A 115 -14.28 1.38 18.20
CA ILE A 115 -14.51 1.44 16.75
C ILE A 115 -13.22 1.90 16.07
N TRP A 116 -12.60 2.94 16.61
CA TRP A 116 -11.31 3.44 16.14
C TRP A 116 -10.21 2.39 16.24
N GLN A 117 -10.07 1.72 17.39
CA GLN A 117 -9.08 0.65 17.57
C GLN A 117 -9.33 -0.52 16.62
N THR A 118 -10.60 -0.89 16.38
CA THR A 118 -10.94 -1.95 15.43
C THR A 118 -10.54 -1.56 14.01
N LEU A 119 -10.78 -0.32 13.58
CA LEU A 119 -10.36 0.16 12.26
C LEU A 119 -8.84 0.15 12.11
N MET A 120 -8.11 0.69 13.08
CA MET A 120 -6.64 0.71 13.03
C MET A 120 -6.05 -0.71 13.10
N GLY A 121 -6.70 -1.62 13.85
CA GLY A 121 -6.38 -3.04 13.86
C GLY A 121 -6.55 -3.67 12.49
N HIS A 122 -7.68 -3.41 11.82
CA HIS A 122 -7.95 -3.89 10.46
C HIS A 122 -6.90 -3.40 9.46
N PHE A 123 -6.53 -2.11 9.50
CA PHE A 123 -5.45 -1.59 8.66
C PHE A 123 -4.13 -2.28 8.96
N THR A 124 -3.80 -2.51 10.23
CA THR A 124 -2.57 -3.24 10.61
C THR A 124 -2.55 -4.65 10.03
N GLU A 125 -3.68 -5.36 10.08
CA GLU A 125 -3.82 -6.73 9.56
C GLU A 125 -3.66 -6.78 8.05
N GLU A 126 -4.33 -5.88 7.32
CA GLU A 126 -4.19 -5.78 5.86
C GLU A 126 -2.75 -5.41 5.48
N GLN A 127 -2.18 -4.38 6.11
CA GLN A 127 -0.80 -3.93 5.88
C GLN A 127 0.24 -5.04 6.14
N THR A 128 0.06 -5.77 7.24
CA THR A 128 0.92 -6.92 7.56
C THR A 128 0.76 -8.06 6.56
N PHE A 129 -0.48 -8.34 6.13
CA PHE A 129 -0.75 -9.38 5.14
C PHE A 129 -0.04 -9.09 3.83
N MET A 130 -0.20 -7.88 3.26
CA MET A 130 0.42 -7.63 1.96
C MET A 130 1.93 -7.40 2.07
N LYS A 131 2.47 -6.91 3.19
CA LYS A 131 3.92 -6.93 3.44
C LYS A 131 4.50 -8.31 3.21
N LYS A 132 3.90 -9.32 3.87
CA LYS A 132 4.33 -10.72 3.72
C LYS A 132 4.16 -11.23 2.28
N LEU A 133 3.03 -10.91 1.65
CA LEU A 133 2.80 -11.26 0.24
C LEU A 133 3.91 -10.71 -0.66
N PHE A 134 4.27 -9.44 -0.51
CA PHE A 134 5.28 -8.80 -1.37
C PHE A 134 6.71 -9.23 -1.04
N GLU A 135 7.02 -9.54 0.21
CA GLU A 135 8.28 -10.22 0.57
C GLU A 135 8.39 -11.57 -0.16
N ASP A 136 7.31 -12.37 -0.16
CA ASP A 136 7.27 -13.67 -0.86
C ASP A 136 7.32 -13.51 -2.39
N LEU A 137 6.61 -12.54 -2.96
CA LEU A 137 6.63 -12.28 -4.41
C LEU A 137 7.99 -11.75 -4.87
N LYS A 138 8.68 -10.93 -4.06
CA LYS A 138 10.01 -10.39 -4.40
C LYS A 138 11.05 -11.51 -4.59
N LEU A 139 10.94 -12.61 -3.84
CA LEU A 139 11.81 -13.78 -3.97
C LEU A 139 11.54 -14.60 -5.24
N GLN A 140 10.36 -14.45 -5.85
CA GLN A 140 9.92 -15.23 -7.02
C GLN A 140 10.12 -14.49 -8.34
N VAL A 141 10.35 -13.18 -8.30
CA VAL A 141 10.68 -12.36 -9.46
C VAL A 141 12.18 -12.47 -9.70
N ASP A 142 12.62 -12.92 -10.87
CA ASP A 142 14.03 -13.13 -11.26
C ASP A 142 14.75 -11.87 -11.78
#